data_AF-A0A661LWC9-F1
#
_entry.id   AF-A0A661LWC9-F1
#
_cell.length_a   1.000
_cell.length_b   1.000
_cell.length_c   1.000
_cell.angle_alpha   90.00
_cell.angle_beta   90.00
_cell.angle_gamma   90.00
#
_symmetry.space_group_name_H-M   'P 1'
#
loop_
_entity.id
_entity.type
_entity.pdbx_description
1 polymer ?
#
loop_
_entity_poly.entity_id
_entity_poly.type
_entity_poly.pdbx_seq_one_letter_code
_entity_poly.pdbx_strand_id
1 'polypeptide(L)'
;MRFIKGGFYWKIISLAVFGAFLSVVQVSAAEFSADMIQKTPQATIKGKVYVKGTLFRQEMEIMGQRQITLFNRDKNTTVVLMPQNRMYMEMPASAGAQNLSSTDPKALKRMAKTKSLGTARFQGYRCEKVRYTFHDSSLGTMVQWFSKKLRFPLKIEMDGPGGRMVTEYRNIKEGNLSDSLFRIPRGYQKMSMPGMMRGMGGMRR
;
A
#
# COMPACT_ATOMS: atom_id res chain seq x y z
N MET A 1 21.07 84.87 9.80
CA MET A 1 22.33 85.36 9.17
C MET A 1 23.42 84.31 9.41
N ARG A 2 24.08 83.85 8.33
CA ARG A 2 25.30 83.01 8.24
C ARG A 2 25.17 81.50 8.56
N PHE A 3 25.13 80.62 7.53
CA PHE A 3 26.19 80.04 6.65
C PHE A 3 26.79 78.73 7.24
N ILE A 4 26.41 77.52 6.75
CA ILE A 4 27.14 76.60 5.82
C ILE A 4 28.50 76.12 6.41
N LYS A 5 28.89 74.84 6.63
CA LYS A 5 29.08 73.56 5.87
C LYS A 5 29.66 72.56 6.92
N GLY A 6 29.53 71.23 6.95
CA GLY A 6 29.68 70.19 5.93
C GLY A 6 30.62 69.08 6.48
N GLY A 7 30.34 67.80 6.21
CA GLY A 7 31.22 66.64 6.51
C GLY A 7 30.43 65.44 7.06
N PHE A 8 29.62 64.72 6.28
CA PHE A 8 29.99 63.65 5.33
C PHE A 8 30.87 62.54 5.92
N TYR A 9 30.25 61.55 6.58
CA TYR A 9 30.76 60.17 6.64
C TYR A 9 29.60 59.19 6.54
N TRP A 10 29.39 58.72 5.30
CA TRP A 10 28.44 57.69 4.94
C TRP A 10 29.08 56.33 5.21
N LYS A 11 28.58 55.59 6.20
CA LYS A 11 28.74 54.13 6.27
C LYS A 11 27.36 53.49 6.18
N ILE A 12 26.94 53.14 4.96
CA ILE A 12 25.86 52.19 4.75
C ILE A 12 26.41 50.83 5.16
N ILE A 13 25.91 50.31 6.28
CA ILE A 13 26.05 48.90 6.62
C ILE A 13 24.99 48.18 5.81
N SER A 14 25.43 47.47 4.77
CA SER A 14 24.60 46.56 3.99
C SER A 14 24.02 45.49 4.93
N LEU A 15 22.72 45.54 5.19
CA LEU A 15 22.01 44.49 5.93
C LEU A 15 21.81 43.31 4.97
N ALA A 16 22.57 42.24 5.20
CA ALA A 16 22.50 41.02 4.41
C ALA A 16 21.15 40.32 4.60
N VAL A 17 20.48 40.07 3.47
CA VAL A 17 19.26 39.28 3.34
C VAL A 17 19.51 37.84 3.80
N PHE A 18 18.88 37.40 4.89
CA PHE A 18 18.80 35.99 5.26
C PHE A 18 17.37 35.50 5.03
N GLY A 19 17.04 35.22 3.77
CA GLY A 19 15.82 34.51 3.42
C GLY A 19 15.92 33.07 3.89
N ALA A 20 15.30 32.75 5.02
CA ALA A 20 15.12 31.38 5.47
C ALA A 20 14.16 30.66 4.51
N PHE A 21 14.70 30.05 3.47
CA PHE A 21 13.95 29.19 2.56
C PHE A 21 13.61 27.90 3.33
N LEU A 22 12.45 27.88 3.97
CA LEU A 22 11.87 26.68 4.56
C LEU A 22 11.55 25.71 3.42
N SER A 23 12.50 24.84 3.10
CA SER A 23 12.28 23.71 2.20
C SER A 23 11.22 22.80 2.83
N VAL A 24 9.97 22.98 2.41
CA VAL A 24 8.89 22.04 2.71
C VAL A 24 9.29 20.73 2.02
N VAL A 25 9.83 19.80 2.80
CA VAL A 25 10.05 18.43 2.33
C VAL A 25 8.65 17.84 2.14
N GLN A 26 8.14 17.90 0.92
CA GLN A 26 6.95 17.16 0.55
C GLN A 26 7.29 15.68 0.69
N VAL A 27 6.82 15.08 1.77
CA VAL A 27 6.75 13.62 1.91
C VAL A 27 5.70 13.15 0.91
N SER A 28 6.11 12.94 -0.33
CA SER A 28 5.25 12.30 -1.32
C SER A 28 4.94 10.88 -0.82
N ALA A 29 3.67 10.52 -0.83
CA ALA A 29 3.28 9.14 -0.56
C ALA A 29 3.92 8.25 -1.63
N ALA A 30 4.37 7.05 -1.26
CA ALA A 30 4.96 6.15 -2.24
C ALA A 30 3.91 5.81 -3.31
N GLU A 31 4.22 6.14 -4.57
CA GLU A 31 3.43 5.82 -5.75
C GLU A 31 4.24 4.92 -6.67
N PHE A 32 3.73 3.73 -6.95
CA PHE A 32 4.42 2.80 -7.85
C PHE A 32 3.47 1.77 -8.46
N SER A 33 3.90 1.22 -9.60
CA SER A 33 3.32 0.01 -10.18
C SER A 33 4.34 -1.12 -10.17
N ALA A 34 3.87 -2.37 -10.12
CA ALA A 34 4.73 -3.54 -10.19
C ALA A 34 3.98 -4.74 -10.78
N ASP A 35 4.73 -5.70 -11.32
CA ASP A 35 4.22 -7.03 -11.61
C ASP A 35 4.14 -7.83 -10.30
N MET A 36 3.02 -8.52 -10.08
CA MET A 36 2.80 -9.37 -8.93
C MET A 36 2.89 -10.84 -9.35
N ILE A 37 3.69 -11.62 -8.63
CA ILE A 37 3.82 -13.06 -8.83
C ILE A 37 3.48 -13.73 -7.51
N GLN A 38 2.36 -14.45 -7.47
CA GLN A 38 1.94 -15.24 -6.34
C GLN A 38 2.10 -16.73 -6.66
N LYS A 39 2.92 -17.42 -5.89
CA LYS A 39 3.13 -18.86 -5.98
C LYS A 39 2.42 -19.53 -4.81
N THR A 40 1.55 -20.46 -5.14
CA THR A 40 0.87 -21.36 -4.20
C THR A 40 1.30 -22.80 -4.52
N PRO A 41 1.01 -23.79 -3.66
CA PRO A 41 1.25 -25.19 -3.99
C PRO A 41 0.53 -25.66 -5.27
N GLN A 42 -0.61 -25.05 -5.60
CA GLN A 42 -1.46 -25.45 -6.72
C GLN A 42 -1.12 -24.72 -8.02
N ALA A 43 -0.76 -23.44 -7.94
CA ALA A 43 -0.57 -22.60 -9.13
C ALA A 43 0.36 -21.40 -8.89
N THR A 44 0.91 -20.89 -10.00
CA THR A 44 1.52 -19.56 -10.04
C THR A 44 0.55 -18.59 -10.70
N ILE A 45 0.08 -17.61 -9.94
CA ILE A 45 -0.81 -16.53 -10.39
C ILE A 45 0.04 -15.30 -10.68
N LYS A 46 -0.12 -14.73 -11.87
CA LYS A 46 0.51 -13.47 -12.26
C LYS A 46 -0.54 -12.36 -12.25
N GLY A 47 -0.11 -11.17 -11.89
CA GLY A 47 -0.97 -10.00 -11.83
C GLY A 47 -0.17 -8.71 -11.86
N LYS A 48 -0.87 -7.60 -11.65
CA LYS A 48 -0.29 -6.27 -11.51
C LYS A 48 -0.78 -5.62 -10.23
N VAL A 49 0.09 -4.82 -9.62
CA VAL A 49 -0.28 -3.98 -8.49
C VAL A 49 0.02 -2.52 -8.80
N TYR A 50 -0.82 -1.64 -8.27
CA TYR A 50 -0.64 -0.20 -8.26
C TYR A 50 -0.89 0.28 -6.84
N VAL A 51 0.02 1.10 -6.32
CA VAL A 51 -0.03 1.61 -4.95
C VAL A 51 0.10 3.11 -5.01
N LYS A 52 -0.84 3.80 -4.37
CA LYS A 52 -0.85 5.26 -4.22
C LYS A 52 -1.27 5.60 -2.79
N GLY A 53 -0.29 5.79 -1.92
CA GLY A 53 -0.53 6.04 -0.50
C GLY A 53 -1.34 4.92 0.17
N THR A 54 -2.60 5.19 0.47
CA THR A 54 -3.55 4.26 1.12
C THR A 54 -4.45 3.53 0.14
N LEU A 55 -4.32 3.84 -1.16
CA LEU A 55 -5.05 3.21 -2.25
C LEU A 55 -4.21 2.12 -2.90
N PHE A 56 -4.81 0.96 -3.07
CA PHE A 56 -4.20 -0.21 -3.68
C PHE A 56 -5.11 -0.73 -4.78
N ARG A 57 -4.53 -1.09 -5.91
CA ARG A 57 -5.23 -1.78 -6.99
C ARG A 57 -4.43 -3.03 -7.32
N GLN A 58 -5.11 -4.16 -7.34
CA GLN A 58 -4.56 -5.45 -7.72
C GLN A 58 -5.37 -5.98 -8.89
N GLU A 59 -4.69 -6.32 -9.97
CA GLU A 59 -5.28 -6.95 -11.14
C GLU A 59 -4.74 -8.36 -11.26
N MET A 60 -5.63 -9.34 -11.41
CA MET A 60 -5.26 -10.74 -11.60
C MET A 60 -6.18 -11.38 -12.63
N GLU A 61 -5.71 -12.48 -13.18
CA GLU A 61 -6.56 -13.39 -13.94
C GLU A 61 -6.75 -14.67 -13.11
N ILE A 62 -8.01 -14.98 -12.79
CA ILE A 62 -8.39 -16.16 -12.03
C ILE A 62 -9.37 -16.95 -12.90
N MET A 63 -9.05 -18.22 -13.20
CA MET A 63 -9.88 -19.08 -14.05
C MET A 63 -10.25 -18.44 -15.41
N GLY A 64 -9.29 -17.75 -16.05
CA GLY A 64 -9.52 -17.05 -17.32
C GLY A 64 -10.36 -15.76 -17.20
N GLN A 65 -10.76 -15.38 -15.99
CA GLN A 65 -11.50 -14.15 -15.72
C GLN A 65 -10.57 -13.13 -15.04
N ARG A 66 -10.34 -12.01 -15.72
CA ARG A 66 -9.74 -10.81 -15.12
C ARG A 66 -10.59 -10.30 -13.96
N GLN A 67 -9.98 -10.15 -12.79
CA GLN A 67 -10.55 -9.54 -11.60
C GLN A 67 -9.69 -8.37 -11.18
N ILE A 68 -10.32 -7.26 -10.78
CA ILE A 68 -9.60 -6.09 -10.25
C ILE A 68 -10.10 -5.80 -8.85
N THR A 69 -9.21 -5.80 -7.89
CA THR A 69 -9.50 -5.45 -6.50
C THR A 69 -8.96 -4.06 -6.22
N LEU A 70 -9.82 -3.14 -5.82
CA LEU A 70 -9.47 -1.82 -5.31
C LEU A 70 -9.61 -1.85 -3.79
N PHE A 71 -8.56 -1.48 -3.07
CA PHE A 71 -8.57 -1.38 -1.62
C PHE A 71 -8.25 0.04 -1.19
N ASN A 72 -9.09 0.59 -0.32
CA ASN A 72 -8.87 1.86 0.33
C ASN A 72 -8.67 1.62 1.82
N ARG A 73 -7.43 1.78 2.27
CA ARG A 73 -7.05 1.51 3.65
C ARG A 73 -7.66 2.51 4.65
N ASP A 74 -7.83 3.77 4.27
CA ASP A 74 -8.39 4.78 5.16
C ASP A 74 -9.89 4.57 5.39
N LYS A 75 -10.59 4.11 4.35
CA LYS A 75 -12.02 3.80 4.42
C LYS A 75 -12.32 2.38 4.87
N ASN A 76 -11.29 1.53 4.99
CA ASN A 76 -11.43 0.10 5.26
C ASN A 76 -12.41 -0.60 4.30
N THR A 77 -12.41 -0.19 3.02
CA THR A 77 -13.29 -0.72 1.97
C THR A 77 -12.49 -1.46 0.90
N THR A 78 -13.06 -2.57 0.46
CA THR A 78 -12.58 -3.34 -0.69
C THR A 78 -13.66 -3.39 -1.74
N VAL A 79 -13.32 -3.02 -2.97
CA VAL A 79 -14.19 -3.11 -4.14
C VAL A 79 -13.59 -4.13 -5.10
N VAL A 80 -14.36 -5.14 -5.45
CA VAL A 80 -14.00 -6.14 -6.46
C VAL A 80 -14.76 -5.81 -7.74
N LEU A 81 -14.04 -5.48 -8.79
CA LEU A 81 -14.57 -5.25 -10.14
C LEU A 81 -14.46 -6.55 -10.96
N MET A 82 -15.53 -6.85 -11.68
CA MET A 82 -15.65 -7.94 -12.65
C MET A 82 -15.88 -7.32 -14.05
N PRO A 83 -14.82 -6.99 -14.79
CA PRO A 83 -14.91 -6.19 -16.01
C PRO A 83 -15.76 -6.80 -17.12
N GLN A 84 -15.75 -8.12 -17.25
CA GLN A 84 -16.48 -8.88 -18.26
C GLN A 84 -17.98 -8.65 -18.13
N ASN A 85 -18.46 -8.53 -16.90
CA ASN A 85 -19.88 -8.37 -16.60
C ASN A 85 -20.24 -6.91 -16.32
N ARG A 86 -19.25 -6.00 -16.32
CA ARG A 86 -19.39 -4.60 -15.85
C ARG A 86 -20.08 -4.53 -14.49
N MET A 87 -19.72 -5.43 -13.58
CA MET A 87 -20.26 -5.47 -12.22
C MET A 87 -19.18 -5.20 -11.19
N TYR A 88 -19.59 -4.77 -10.00
CA TYR A 88 -18.71 -4.70 -8.85
C TYR A 88 -19.39 -5.14 -7.56
N MET A 89 -18.60 -5.64 -6.63
CA MET A 89 -19.00 -5.88 -5.25
C MET A 89 -18.20 -4.98 -4.32
N GLU A 90 -18.85 -4.48 -3.29
CA GLU A 90 -18.19 -3.74 -2.21
C GLU A 90 -18.33 -4.54 -0.92
N MET A 91 -17.23 -4.69 -0.22
CA MET A 91 -17.17 -5.44 1.04
C MET A 91 -16.27 -4.70 2.05
N PRO A 92 -16.53 -4.85 3.35
CA PRO A 92 -15.58 -4.38 4.36
C PRO A 92 -14.25 -5.11 4.16
N ALA A 93 -13.13 -4.42 4.40
CA ALA A 93 -11.82 -5.00 4.13
C ALA A 93 -11.57 -6.29 4.91
N SER A 94 -12.20 -6.46 6.07
CA SER A 94 -12.17 -7.69 6.89
C SER A 94 -12.69 -8.93 6.14
N ALA A 95 -13.64 -8.77 5.22
CA ALA A 95 -14.21 -9.86 4.43
C ALA A 95 -13.34 -10.25 3.21
N GLY A 96 -12.49 -9.32 2.72
CA GLY A 96 -11.53 -9.56 1.64
C GLY A 96 -10.07 -9.74 2.12
N ALA A 97 -9.88 -9.88 3.44
CA ALA A 97 -8.65 -9.54 4.16
C ALA A 97 -7.44 -10.46 3.93
N GLN A 98 -7.59 -11.59 3.24
CA GLN A 98 -6.53 -12.60 3.14
C GLN A 98 -5.23 -12.05 2.51
N ASN A 99 -5.32 -11.07 1.60
CA ASN A 99 -4.15 -10.44 0.97
C ASN A 99 -3.75 -9.07 1.58
N LEU A 100 -4.57 -8.48 2.47
CA LEU A 100 -4.40 -7.09 2.90
C LEU A 100 -3.74 -6.96 4.28
N SER A 101 -4.09 -7.85 5.22
CA SER A 101 -3.47 -7.86 6.55
C SER A 101 -1.96 -8.11 6.47
N SER A 102 -1.49 -8.82 5.45
CA SER A 102 -0.07 -9.08 5.18
C SER A 102 0.72 -7.85 4.71
N THR A 103 0.06 -6.71 4.45
CA THR A 103 0.70 -5.48 3.96
C THR A 103 0.87 -4.38 5.01
N ASP A 104 0.18 -4.48 6.16
CA ASP A 104 0.28 -3.53 7.26
C ASP A 104 1.11 -4.05 8.45
N PRO A 105 2.35 -3.55 8.65
CA PRO A 105 3.17 -3.95 9.78
C PRO A 105 2.52 -3.71 11.16
N LYS A 106 1.67 -2.68 11.31
CA LYS A 106 1.00 -2.40 12.59
C LYS A 106 -0.08 -3.44 12.90
N ALA A 107 -0.90 -3.80 11.92
CA ALA A 107 -1.90 -4.86 12.07
C ALA A 107 -1.22 -6.21 12.37
N LEU A 108 -0.17 -6.55 11.63
CA LEU A 108 0.57 -7.79 11.82
C LEU A 108 1.17 -7.94 13.21
N LYS A 109 1.76 -6.86 13.75
CA LYS A 109 2.31 -6.84 15.12
C LYS A 109 1.27 -7.10 16.21
N ARG A 110 -0.02 -6.79 15.96
CA ARG A 110 -1.10 -7.12 16.92
C ARG A 110 -1.49 -8.59 16.87
N MET A 111 -1.31 -9.25 15.72
CA MET A 111 -1.75 -10.63 15.49
C MET A 111 -0.64 -11.67 15.66
N ALA A 112 0.62 -11.24 15.78
CA ALA A 112 1.77 -12.11 15.74
C ALA A 112 2.93 -11.62 16.61
N LYS A 113 3.70 -12.56 17.13
CA LYS A 113 5.04 -12.29 17.67
C LYS A 113 5.98 -11.96 16.51
N THR A 114 6.77 -10.90 16.65
CA THR A 114 7.70 -10.47 15.59
C THR A 114 9.15 -10.72 15.93
N LYS A 115 9.94 -11.19 14.96
CA LYS A 115 11.39 -11.32 15.05
C LYS A 115 12.05 -10.64 13.85
N SER A 116 12.97 -9.71 14.11
CA SER A 116 13.82 -9.14 13.06
C SER A 116 14.79 -10.22 12.55
N LEU A 117 14.91 -10.33 11.23
CA LEU A 117 15.85 -11.20 10.54
C LEU A 117 16.96 -10.39 9.83
N GLY A 118 17.11 -9.11 10.18
CA GLY A 118 18.09 -8.20 9.58
C GLY A 118 17.62 -7.55 8.29
N THR A 119 18.58 -7.11 7.46
CA THR A 119 18.29 -6.42 6.20
C THR A 119 18.67 -7.28 4.99
N ALA A 120 17.89 -7.18 3.92
CA ALA A 120 18.16 -7.86 2.65
C ALA A 120 17.90 -6.91 1.47
N ARG A 121 18.48 -7.19 0.30
CA ARG A 121 18.13 -6.51 -0.95
C ARG A 121 17.11 -7.32 -1.73
N PHE A 122 16.10 -6.66 -2.29
CA PHE A 122 15.13 -7.28 -3.20
C PHE A 122 14.72 -6.27 -4.27
N GLN A 123 14.80 -6.65 -5.55
CA GLN A 123 14.49 -5.78 -6.70
C GLN A 123 15.20 -4.41 -6.64
N GLY A 124 16.43 -4.38 -6.14
CA GLY A 124 17.22 -3.15 -5.96
C GLY A 124 16.96 -2.38 -4.65
N TYR A 125 15.90 -2.70 -3.91
CA TYR A 125 15.54 -2.00 -2.67
C TYR A 125 16.15 -2.68 -1.43
N ARG A 126 16.65 -1.88 -0.50
CA ARG A 126 17.00 -2.33 0.85
C ARG A 126 15.70 -2.56 1.63
N CYS A 127 15.50 -3.78 2.08
CA CYS A 127 14.32 -4.22 2.82
C CYS A 127 14.71 -4.65 4.23
N GLU A 128 13.83 -4.40 5.19
CA GLU A 128 13.86 -5.03 6.51
C GLU A 128 13.15 -6.38 6.41
N LYS A 129 13.84 -7.44 6.81
CA LYS A 129 13.29 -8.78 6.81
C LYS A 129 12.72 -9.07 8.19
N VAL A 130 11.42 -9.31 8.28
CA VAL A 130 10.71 -9.53 9.55
C VAL A 130 9.96 -10.84 9.48
N ARG A 131 10.15 -11.70 10.50
CA ARG A 131 9.33 -12.90 10.71
C ARG A 131 8.19 -12.55 11.66
N TYR A 132 7.00 -13.02 11.31
CA TYR A 132 5.78 -12.98 12.10
C TYR A 132 5.38 -14.42 12.41
N THR A 133 5.18 -14.72 13.69
CA THR A 133 4.59 -15.98 14.16
C THR A 133 3.22 -15.66 14.72
N PHE A 134 2.17 -16.00 13.99
CA PHE A 134 0.80 -15.64 14.36
C PHE A 134 0.38 -16.32 15.67
N HIS A 135 -0.42 -15.61 16.47
CA HIS A 135 -0.99 -16.18 17.69
C HIS A 135 -2.01 -17.28 17.37
N ASP A 136 -2.74 -17.10 16.27
CA ASP A 136 -3.56 -18.15 15.67
C ASP A 136 -2.66 -19.10 14.88
N SER A 137 -2.50 -20.32 15.38
CA SER A 137 -1.67 -21.36 14.78
C SER A 137 -2.16 -21.81 13.41
N SER A 138 -3.44 -21.61 13.08
CA SER A 138 -4.00 -21.92 11.75
C SER A 138 -3.41 -21.04 10.63
N LEU A 139 -2.85 -19.88 10.98
CA LEU A 139 -2.20 -18.96 10.05
C LEU A 139 -0.70 -19.25 9.87
N GLY A 140 -0.09 -20.06 10.74
CA GLY A 140 1.31 -20.44 10.67
C GLY A 140 2.29 -19.26 10.85
N THR A 141 3.29 -19.17 9.97
CA THR A 141 4.31 -18.10 10.02
C THR A 141 4.40 -17.33 8.73
N MET A 142 4.89 -16.10 8.81
CA MET A 142 5.12 -15.24 7.65
C MET A 142 6.49 -14.57 7.75
N VAL A 143 7.17 -14.42 6.61
CA VAL A 143 8.37 -13.59 6.48
C VAL A 143 8.12 -12.51 5.43
N GLN A 144 8.36 -11.27 5.81
CA GLN A 144 8.12 -10.09 4.98
C GLN A 144 9.43 -9.36 4.71
N TRP A 145 9.63 -8.91 3.47
CA TRP A 145 10.68 -7.97 3.08
C TRP A 145 10.06 -6.60 2.90
N PHE A 146 10.14 -5.76 3.92
CA PHE A 146 9.50 -4.45 3.95
C PHE A 146 10.45 -3.36 3.46
N SER A 147 10.08 -2.65 2.38
CA SER A 147 10.82 -1.48 1.89
C SER A 147 10.36 -0.23 2.62
N LYS A 148 11.27 0.40 3.37
CA LYS A 148 10.99 1.69 4.02
C LYS A 148 10.75 2.81 3.01
N LYS A 149 11.48 2.80 1.87
CA LYS A 149 11.33 3.78 0.78
C LYS A 149 9.92 3.75 0.20
N LEU A 150 9.43 2.55 -0.13
CA LEU A 150 8.11 2.35 -0.73
C LEU A 150 6.99 2.23 0.31
N ARG A 151 7.33 2.13 1.60
CA ARG A 151 6.40 1.85 2.71
C ARG A 151 5.51 0.63 2.44
N PHE A 152 6.06 -0.38 1.76
CA PHE A 152 5.33 -1.53 1.25
C PHE A 152 6.19 -2.81 1.27
N PRO A 153 5.61 -4.00 1.53
CA PRO A 153 6.35 -5.26 1.38
C PRO A 153 6.58 -5.64 -0.07
N LEU A 154 7.82 -5.94 -0.43
CA LEU A 154 8.19 -6.32 -1.79
C LEU A 154 8.19 -7.84 -1.99
N LYS A 155 8.29 -8.58 -0.89
CA LYS A 155 8.17 -10.02 -0.86
C LYS A 155 7.51 -10.48 0.44
N ILE A 156 6.63 -11.46 0.33
CA ILE A 156 5.95 -12.11 1.45
C ILE A 156 6.06 -13.61 1.23
N GLU A 157 6.53 -14.32 2.24
CA GLU A 157 6.50 -15.78 2.30
C GLU A 157 5.61 -16.17 3.47
N MET A 158 4.63 -17.04 3.26
CA MET A 158 3.74 -17.55 4.29
C MET A 158 3.82 -19.06 4.29
N ASP A 159 4.07 -19.63 5.47
CA ASP A 159 4.13 -21.07 5.71
C ASP A 159 2.99 -21.41 6.68
N GLY A 160 1.92 -22.00 6.15
CA GLY A 160 0.73 -22.40 6.93
C GLY A 160 0.25 -23.81 6.56
N PRO A 161 -0.86 -24.28 7.17
CA PRO A 161 -1.40 -25.63 6.96
C PRO A 161 -1.75 -25.94 5.49
N GLY A 162 -2.14 -24.93 4.71
CA GLY A 162 -2.41 -25.04 3.28
C GLY A 162 -1.15 -25.12 2.40
N GLY A 163 0.04 -25.15 2.99
CA GLY A 163 1.33 -25.14 2.31
C GLY A 163 1.97 -23.75 2.21
N ARG A 164 3.12 -23.71 1.54
CA ARG A 164 3.92 -22.49 1.39
C ARG A 164 3.38 -21.62 0.26
N MET A 165 3.08 -20.36 0.58
CA MET A 165 2.71 -19.32 -0.38
C MET A 165 3.78 -18.25 -0.44
N VAL A 166 4.14 -17.80 -1.65
CA VAL A 166 5.12 -16.74 -1.87
C VAL A 166 4.52 -15.67 -2.78
N THR A 167 4.48 -14.42 -2.32
CA THR A 167 4.11 -13.25 -3.13
C THR A 167 5.33 -12.38 -3.35
N GLU A 168 5.62 -12.05 -4.61
CA GLU A 168 6.74 -11.19 -5.02
C GLU A 168 6.24 -10.06 -5.92
N TYR A 169 6.76 -8.86 -5.67
CA TYR A 169 6.52 -7.68 -6.51
C TYR A 169 7.80 -7.35 -7.29
N ARG A 170 7.74 -7.46 -8.62
CA ARG A 170 8.89 -7.30 -9.52
C ARG A 170 8.65 -6.16 -10.50
N ASN A 171 9.70 -5.73 -11.20
CA ASN A 171 9.65 -4.67 -12.20
C ASN A 171 8.99 -3.39 -11.64
N ILE A 172 9.38 -3.01 -10.43
CA ILE A 172 8.79 -1.88 -9.70
C ILE A 172 9.13 -0.58 -10.43
N LYS A 173 8.10 0.19 -10.78
CA LYS A 173 8.19 1.50 -11.42
C LYS A 173 7.58 2.54 -10.49
N GLU A 174 8.44 3.30 -9.81
CA GLU A 174 8.03 4.48 -9.04
C GLU A 174 7.56 5.59 -9.97
N GLY A 175 6.54 6.33 -9.58
CA GLY A 175 6.02 7.45 -10.36
C GLY A 175 4.54 7.72 -10.09
N ASN A 176 4.07 8.88 -10.56
CA ASN A 176 2.69 9.31 -10.35
C ASN A 176 1.69 8.36 -11.03
N LEU A 177 0.67 7.96 -10.29
CA LEU A 177 -0.43 7.15 -10.76
C LEU A 177 -1.70 7.99 -10.87
N SER A 178 -2.43 7.81 -11.97
CA SER A 178 -3.73 8.45 -12.16
C SER A 178 -4.74 7.97 -11.12
N ASP A 179 -5.48 8.90 -10.52
CA ASP A 179 -6.58 8.61 -9.59
C ASP A 179 -7.65 7.71 -10.20
N SER A 180 -7.82 7.74 -11.52
CA SER A 180 -8.81 6.91 -12.22
C SER A 180 -8.54 5.41 -12.07
N LEU A 181 -7.29 5.00 -11.81
CA LEU A 181 -6.94 3.61 -11.54
C LEU A 181 -7.62 3.09 -10.26
N PHE A 182 -7.91 3.97 -9.30
CA PHE A 182 -8.42 3.60 -7.98
C PHE A 182 -9.92 3.88 -7.82
N ARG A 183 -10.63 4.12 -8.92
CA ARG A 183 -12.07 4.40 -8.93
C ARG A 183 -12.83 3.32 -9.69
N ILE A 184 -14.10 3.15 -9.35
CA ILE A 184 -15.03 2.30 -10.11
C ILE A 184 -15.23 2.97 -11.49
N PRO A 185 -15.01 2.26 -12.61
CA PRO A 185 -15.23 2.82 -13.94
C PRO A 185 -16.72 3.13 -14.19
N ARG A 186 -17.01 4.11 -15.06
CA ARG A 186 -18.39 4.44 -15.44
C ARG A 186 -19.08 3.22 -16.07
N GLY A 187 -20.38 3.07 -15.81
CA GLY A 187 -21.19 1.97 -16.34
C GLY A 187 -21.09 0.65 -15.58
N TYR A 188 -20.32 0.61 -14.48
CA TYR A 188 -20.31 -0.55 -13.59
C TYR A 188 -21.53 -0.56 -12.67
N GLN A 189 -22.18 -1.71 -12.56
CA GLN A 189 -23.34 -1.92 -11.69
C GLN A 189 -22.92 -2.60 -10.39
N LYS A 190 -23.44 -2.11 -9.26
CA LYS A 190 -23.23 -2.77 -7.97
C LYS A 190 -24.03 -4.06 -7.98
N MET A 191 -23.37 -5.17 -7.67
CA MET A 191 -24.07 -6.42 -7.44
C MET A 191 -24.90 -6.28 -6.16
N SER A 192 -26.21 -6.36 -6.32
CA SER A 192 -27.14 -6.54 -5.21
C SER A 192 -26.91 -7.95 -4.69
N MET A 193 -26.51 -8.11 -3.42
CA MET A 193 -26.52 -9.42 -2.77
C MET A 193 -27.71 -9.49 -1.80
N PRO A 194 -28.89 -9.98 -2.22
CA PRO A 194 -29.96 -10.29 -1.30
C PRO A 194 -29.52 -11.51 -0.48
N GLY A 195 -29.17 -11.32 0.80
CA GLY A 195 -29.00 -12.42 1.75
C GLY A 195 -27.76 -12.40 2.64
N MET A 196 -26.65 -11.77 2.26
CA MET A 196 -25.44 -11.75 3.12
C MET A 196 -25.61 -10.95 4.41
N MET A 197 -26.51 -9.95 4.44
CA MET A 197 -26.79 -9.16 5.65
C MET A 197 -27.53 -9.97 6.73
N ARG A 198 -28.20 -11.07 6.36
CA ARG A 198 -29.01 -11.89 7.29
C ARG A 198 -28.19 -12.90 8.10
N GLY A 199 -26.91 -13.11 7.76
CA GLY A 199 -26.00 -14.03 8.46
C GLY A 199 -25.17 -13.40 9.58
N MET A 200 -24.90 -12.09 9.53
CA MET A 200 -24.08 -11.39 10.53
C MET A 200 -24.88 -10.87 11.75
N GLY A 201 -26.21 -10.99 11.74
CA GLY A 201 -27.06 -10.65 12.89
C GLY A 201 -27.23 -11.77 13.93
N GLY A 202 -26.74 -12.98 13.66
CA GLY A 202 -26.98 -14.17 14.48
C GLY A 202 -26.00 -14.39 15.65
N MET A 203 -24.93 -13.60 15.76
CA MET A 203 -23.87 -13.81 16.77
C MET A 203 -23.94 -12.80 17.94
N ARG A 204 -25.16 -12.40 18.30
CA ARG A 204 -25.45 -11.68 19.54
C ARG A 204 -26.55 -12.42 20.30
N ARG A 205 -26.18 -13.49 20.99
CA ARG A 205 -26.81 -13.96 22.22
C ARG A 205 -25.73 -14.43 23.16
#